data_AF-A0A177G5N1-F1
#
_entry.id   AF-A0A177G5N1-F1
#
_cell.length_a   1.000
_cell.length_b   1.000
_cell.length_c   1.000
_cell.angle_alpha   90.00
_cell.angle_beta   90.00
_cell.angle_gamma   90.00
#
_symmetry.space_group_name_H-M   'P 1'
#
loop_
_entity.id
_entity.type
_entity.pdbx_description
1 polymer ?
#
loop_
_entity_poly.entity_id
_entity_poly.type
_entity_poly.pdbx_seq_one_letter_code
_entity_poly.pdbx_strand_id
1 'polypeptide(L)' 'MRFSGTCPLDADVVQARQKDVETMLAGRGRLVLRKSGTEPLVRVMAEAEDAALVDDVVNQMCEALEAVNVPA' A
#
# COMPACT_ATOMS: atom_id res chain seq x y z
N MET A 1 6.46 -3.65 5.08
CA MET A 1 5.90 -5.01 5.14
C MET A 1 6.82 -5.97 4.38
N ARG A 2 7.23 -7.09 4.99
CA ARG A 2 8.08 -8.11 4.33
C ARG A 2 7.20 -9.17 3.65
N PHE A 3 7.67 -9.71 2.52
CA PHE A 3 6.96 -10.73 1.75
C PHE A 3 7.91 -11.85 1.30
N SER A 4 7.36 -12.96 0.81
CA SER A 4 8.13 -14.03 0.16
C SER A 4 7.55 -14.33 -1.23
N GLY A 5 8.42 -14.73 -2.17
CA GLY A 5 8.00 -15.02 -3.55
C GLY A 5 7.65 -13.77 -4.36
N THR A 6 6.50 -13.80 -5.03
CA THR A 6 6.03 -12.72 -5.91
C THR A 6 5.73 -11.46 -5.09
N CYS A 7 6.01 -10.29 -5.67
CA CYS A 7 5.73 -9.03 -5.01
C CYS A 7 4.21 -8.85 -4.83
N PRO A 8 3.71 -8.60 -3.61
CA PRO A 8 2.27 -8.46 -3.37
C PRO A 8 1.66 -7.23 -4.06
N LEU A 9 2.48 -6.25 -4.47
CA LEU A 9 2.04 -5.11 -5.29
C LEU A 9 1.55 -5.52 -6.69
N ASP A 10 1.90 -6.72 -7.16
CA ASP A 10 1.48 -7.23 -8.46
C ASP A 10 0.13 -7.98 -8.39
N ALA A 11 -0.44 -8.17 -7.19
CA ALA A 11 -1.73 -8.82 -7.02
C ALA A 11 -2.90 -7.90 -7.40
N ASP A 12 -3.85 -8.42 -8.17
CA ASP A 12 -5.02 -7.66 -8.65
C ASP A 12 -5.78 -6.94 -7.53
N VAL A 13 -5.95 -7.61 -6.38
CA VAL A 13 -6.65 -7.05 -5.21
C VAL A 13 -5.90 -5.87 -4.59
N VAL A 14 -4.56 -5.87 -4.63
CA VAL A 14 -3.73 -4.77 -4.12
C VAL A 14 -3.76 -3.60 -5.09
N GLN A 15 -3.71 -3.86 -6.40
CA GLN A 15 -3.84 -2.81 -7.41
C GLN A 15 -5.24 -2.18 -7.42
N ALA A 16 -6.29 -2.97 -7.19
CA ALA A 16 -7.64 -2.45 -7.02
C ALA A 16 -7.70 -1.53 -5.79
N ARG A 17 -7.19 -1.98 -4.64
CA ARG A 17 -7.15 -1.16 -3.43
C ARG A 17 -6.32 0.12 -3.60
N GLN A 18 -5.20 0.04 -4.33
CA GLN A 18 -4.38 1.20 -4.65
C GLN A 18 -5.19 2.28 -5.37
N LYS A 19 -6.00 1.91 -6.38
CA LYS A 19 -6.85 2.85 -7.12
C LYS A 19 -7.92 3.51 -6.25
N ASP A 20 -8.54 2.73 -5.36
CA ASP A 20 -9.54 3.25 -4.42
C ASP A 20 -8.93 4.30 -3.50
N VAL A 21 -7.76 3.99 -2.92
CA VAL A 21 -7.02 4.90 -2.04
C VAL A 21 -6.53 6.14 -2.78
N GLU A 22 -5.99 5.99 -4.00
CA GLU A 22 -5.58 7.13 -4.83
C GLU A 22 -6.77 8.05 -5.13
N THR A 23 -7.97 7.50 -5.29
CA THR A 23 -9.21 8.28 -5.46
C THR A 23 -9.57 9.04 -4.19
N MET A 24 -9.44 8.42 -3.01
CA MET A 24 -9.68 9.09 -1.72
C MET A 24 -8.71 10.26 -1.46
N LEU A 25 -7.49 10.15 -1.97
CA LEU A 25 -6.44 11.15 -1.85
C LEU A 25 -6.47 12.22 -2.96
N ALA A 26 -7.32 12.06 -3.97
CA ALA A 26 -7.36 12.94 -5.14
C ALA A 26 -7.53 14.42 -4.74
N GLY A 27 -6.53 15.24 -5.09
CA GLY A 27 -6.52 16.68 -4.81
C GLY A 27 -6.23 17.06 -3.35
N ARG A 28 -6.00 16.09 -2.45
CA ARG A 28 -5.80 16.32 -1.01
C ARG A 28 -4.66 15.51 -0.38
N GLY A 29 -3.94 14.74 -1.20
CA GLY A 29 -2.85 13.90 -0.74
C GLY A 29 -2.24 13.04 -1.84
N ARG A 30 -1.38 12.10 -1.43
CA ARG A 30 -0.70 11.17 -2.33
C ARG A 30 -0.31 9.88 -1.64
N LEU A 31 -0.46 8.77 -2.35
CA LEU A 31 0.07 7.47 -1.98
C LEU A 31 1.41 7.21 -2.68
N VAL A 32 2.38 6.67 -1.96
CA VAL A 32 3.68 6.23 -2.48
C VAL A 32 3.93 4.79 -2.05
N LEU A 33 3.85 3.88 -3.02
CA LEU A 33 4.22 2.47 -2.86
C LEU A 33 5.57 2.22 -3.53
N ARG A 34 6.48 1.56 -2.82
CA ARG A 34 7.77 1.14 -3.40
C ARG A 34 8.18 -0.24 -2.92
N LYS A 35 8.65 -1.07 -3.85
CA LYS A 35 9.42 -2.28 -3.53
C LYS A 35 10.85 -1.87 -3.18
N SER A 36 11.45 -2.56 -2.20
CA SER A 36 12.89 -2.51 -1.99
C SER A 36 13.59 -3.29 -3.10
N GLY A 37 14.72 -2.79 -3.58
CA GLY A 37 15.49 -3.42 -4.66
C GLY A 37 16.44 -4.52 -4.17
N THR A 38 16.73 -4.57 -2.87
CA THR A 38 17.72 -5.46 -2.26
C THR A 38 17.15 -6.34 -1.15
N GLU A 39 15.88 -6.12 -0.78
CA GLU A 39 15.19 -6.89 0.25
C GLU A 39 13.75 -7.15 -0.21
N PRO A 40 13.12 -8.26 0.25
CA PRO A 40 11.72 -8.52 -0.05
C PRO A 40 10.82 -7.69 0.88
N LEU A 41 10.83 -6.38 0.67
CA LEU A 41 10.16 -5.38 1.49
C LEU A 41 9.34 -4.43 0.60
N VAL A 42 8.07 -4.24 0.96
CA VAL A 42 7.22 -3.15 0.46
C VAL A 42 7.20 -2.02 1.49
N ARG A 43 7.36 -0.79 1.01
CA ARG A 43 7.18 0.42 1.81
C ARG A 43 5.93 1.14 1.33
N VAL A 44 5.05 1.42 2.28
CA VAL A 44 3.79 2.15 2.12
C VAL A 44 3.98 3.49 2.79
N MET A 45 3.72 4.57 2.06
CA MET A 45 3.74 5.93 2.58
C MET A 45 2.55 6.67 2.00
N ALA A 46 1.89 7.50 2.81
CA ALA A 46 0.87 8.42 2.35
C ALA A 46 1.12 9.81 2.97
N GLU A 47 0.70 10.84 2.25
CA GLU A 47 0.70 12.23 2.70
C GLU A 47 -0.68 12.85 2.42
N ALA A 48 -1.22 13.59 3.38
CA ALA A 48 -2.44 14.40 3.25
C ALA A 48 -2.52 15.42 4.40
N GLU A 49 -3.37 16.44 4.27
CA GLU A 49 -3.60 17.42 5.34
C GLU A 49 -4.31 16.81 6.57
N ASP A 50 -5.20 15.84 6.32
CA ASP A 50 -5.94 15.14 7.36
C ASP A 50 -5.18 13.90 7.82
N ALA A 51 -4.73 13.90 9.07
CA ALA A 51 -4.03 12.78 9.68
C ALA A 51 -4.89 11.51 9.77
N ALA A 52 -6.20 11.64 10.00
CA ALA A 52 -7.10 10.49 10.05
C ALA A 52 -7.22 9.85 8.65
N LEU A 53 -7.20 10.66 7.60
CA LEU A 53 -7.14 10.15 6.24
C LEU A 53 -5.83 9.41 5.98
N VAL A 54 -4.69 9.97 6.40
CA VAL A 54 -3.38 9.31 6.25
C VAL A 54 -3.39 7.94 6.92
N ASP A 55 -3.86 7.86 8.17
CA ASP A 55 -3.93 6.61 8.90
C ASP A 55 -4.87 5.60 8.22
N ASP A 56 -6.04 6.05 7.78
CA ASP A 56 -7.03 5.20 7.09
C ASP A 56 -6.46 4.60 5.79
N VAL A 57 -5.87 5.43 4.92
CA VAL A 57 -5.35 4.95 3.64
C VAL A 57 -4.14 4.03 3.80
N VAL A 58 -3.28 4.29 4.80
CA VAL A 58 -2.14 3.41 5.11
C VAL A 58 -2.64 2.07 5.62
N ASN A 59 -3.62 2.06 6.53
CA ASN A 59 -4.21 0.83 7.06
C ASN A 59 -4.86 0.01 5.95
N GLN A 60 -5.69 0.62 5.09
CA GLN A 60 -6.32 -0.05 3.96
C GLN A 60 -5.31 -0.73 3.02
N MET A 61 -4.17 -0.06 2.75
CA MET A 61 -3.11 -0.65 1.93
C MET A 61 -2.37 -1.78 2.64
N CYS A 62 -2.10 -1.64 3.95
CA CYS A 62 -1.48 -2.70 4.74
C CYS A 62 -2.37 -3.95 4.78
N GLU A 63 -3.67 -3.81 5.00
CA GLU A 63 -4.64 -4.92 4.98
C GLU A 63 -4.67 -5.64 3.62
N ALA A 64 -4.72 -4.89 2.52
CA ALA A 64 -4.71 -5.49 1.19
C ALA A 64 -3.41 -6.25 0.90
N LEU A 65 -2.27 -5.72 1.34
CA LEU A 65 -0.97 -6.37 1.20
C LEU A 65 -0.90 -7.64 2.04
N GLU A 66 -1.41 -7.61 3.28
CA GLU A 66 -1.43 -8.77 4.19
C GLU A 66 -2.35 -9.88 3.68
N ALA A 67 -3.48 -9.54 3.06
CA ALA A 67 -4.44 -10.51 2.53
C ALA A 67 -3.87 -11.41 1.42
N VAL A 68 -2.83 -10.96 0.71
CA VAL A 68 -2.16 -11.73 -0.35
C VAL A 68 -0.75 -12.17 0.04
N ASN A 69 -0.29 -11.80 1.24
CA ASN A 69 1.04 -12.14 1.68
C ASN A 69 1.12 -13.61 2.08
N VAL A 70 2.17 -14.28 1.61
CA VAL A 70 2.69 -15.46 2.30
C VAL A 70 3.78 -14.95 3.24
N PRO A 71 3.61 -15.05 4.58
CA PRO A 71 4.63 -14.63 5.54
C PRO A 71 5.98 -15.25 5.15
N ALA A 72 7.01 -14.40 5.10
CA ALA A 72 8.38 -14.82 4.81
C ALA A 72 9.00 -15.59 5.99
#